data_AF-A0A960TY75-F1
#
_entry.id   AF-A0A960TY75-F1
#
_cell.length_a   1.000
_cell.length_b   1.000
_cell.length_c   1.000
_cell.angle_alpha   90.00
_cell.angle_beta   90.00
_cell.angle_gamma   90.00
#
_symmetry.space_group_name_H-M   'P 1'
#
loop_
_entity.id
_entity.type
_entity.pdbx_description
1 polymer ?
#
loop_
_entity_poly.entity_id
_entity_poly.type
_entity_poly.pdbx_seq_one_letter_code
_entity_poly.pdbx_strand_id
1 'polypeptide(L)'
;MAASFAENFRAGLRRHCAGLAFAVVLAMAAHGAALFDFTTAIPGDGWSDAPTKIWEAWWAHRSIFEDGRLPLWTDRIRHPDAGALFMSGPLLSGLAALLTPVVGLVPAYNLSLLFWMTLGAFGTYLLAQRLTGDRVAGLVAAMGYRFSPFVLAYVLGSGTAELTGLGLLPLALFYLHRSALGGCVRDGVWAGVWMAATLVSSAYVAALTVAFCCLLIPYVLLIGRRRPAAYWLMRDTPPHAVYWKGPAAAIGTTVAFAAIPLGLLF
;
A
#
# COMPACT_ATOMS: atom_id res chain seq x y z
N MET A 1 30.09 -2.51 8.98
CA MET A 1 28.61 -2.41 9.17
C MET A 1 27.88 -1.99 7.90
N ALA A 2 28.31 -0.93 7.19
CA ALA A 2 27.70 -0.50 5.91
C ALA A 2 27.90 -1.52 4.76
N ALA A 3 29.06 -2.17 4.68
CA ALA A 3 29.34 -3.19 3.65
C ALA A 3 28.44 -4.43 3.78
N SER A 4 28.22 -4.94 5.00
CA SER A 4 27.31 -6.09 5.22
C SER A 4 25.83 -5.72 5.05
N PHE A 5 25.45 -4.47 5.31
CA PHE A 5 24.10 -3.98 4.98
C PHE A 5 23.88 -3.93 3.47
N ALA A 6 24.83 -3.37 2.72
CA ALA A 6 24.77 -3.28 1.26
C ALA A 6 24.78 -4.66 0.59
N GLU A 7 25.57 -5.61 1.08
CA GLU A 7 25.58 -6.99 0.59
C GLU A 7 24.29 -7.75 0.92
N ASN A 8 23.79 -7.63 2.15
CA ASN A 8 22.51 -8.24 2.53
C ASN A 8 21.33 -7.63 1.76
N PHE A 9 21.37 -6.33 1.49
CA PHE A 9 20.39 -5.63 0.66
C PHE A 9 20.46 -6.11 -0.80
N ARG A 10 21.66 -6.21 -1.39
CA ARG A 10 21.85 -6.73 -2.76
C ARG A 10 21.44 -8.20 -2.89
N ALA A 11 21.74 -9.03 -1.89
CA ALA A 11 21.34 -10.44 -1.87
C ALA A 11 19.82 -10.58 -1.73
N GLY A 12 19.18 -9.77 -0.88
CA GLY A 12 17.72 -9.69 -0.77
C GLY A 12 17.07 -9.19 -2.06
N LEU A 13 17.63 -8.14 -2.66
CA LEU A 13 17.15 -7.58 -3.93
C LEU A 13 17.24 -8.64 -5.03
N ARG A 14 18.39 -9.30 -5.22
CA ARG A 14 18.55 -10.41 -6.18
C ARG A 14 17.56 -11.56 -5.95
N ARG A 15 17.22 -11.87 -4.69
CA ARG A 15 16.26 -12.92 -4.33
C ARG A 15 14.82 -12.57 -4.69
N HIS A 16 14.47 -11.30 -4.77
CA HIS A 16 13.10 -10.83 -5.04
C HIS A 16 12.96 -9.98 -6.31
N CYS A 17 14.04 -9.78 -7.08
CA CYS A 17 14.05 -9.07 -8.36
C CYS A 17 13.03 -9.65 -9.33
N ALA A 18 12.90 -10.98 -9.40
CA ALA A 18 11.92 -11.63 -10.27
C ALA A 18 10.48 -11.27 -9.89
N GLY A 19 10.15 -11.24 -8.60
CA GLY A 19 8.83 -10.84 -8.12
C GLY A 19 8.53 -9.36 -8.35
N LEU A 20 9.53 -8.49 -8.17
CA LEU A 20 9.40 -7.06 -8.47
C LEU A 20 9.23 -6.81 -9.97
N ALA A 21 10.06 -7.42 -10.81
CA ALA A 21 9.96 -7.31 -12.26
C ALA A 21 8.60 -7.82 -12.75
N PHE A 22 8.13 -8.95 -12.22
CA PHE A 22 6.80 -9.48 -12.52
C PHE A 22 5.69 -8.50 -12.12
N ALA A 23 5.77 -7.91 -10.92
CA ALA A 23 4.82 -6.91 -10.46
C ALA A 23 4.79 -5.66 -11.37
N VAL A 24 5.94 -5.18 -11.81
CA VAL A 24 6.05 -4.05 -12.76
C VAL A 24 5.42 -4.43 -14.10
N VAL A 25 5.76 -5.60 -14.65
CA VAL A 25 5.22 -6.06 -15.95
C VAL A 25 3.70 -6.19 -15.89
N LEU A 26 3.15 -6.78 -14.83
CA LEU A 26 1.70 -6.87 -14.67
C LEU A 26 1.05 -5.49 -14.49
N ALA A 27 1.66 -4.58 -13.74
CA ALA A 27 1.16 -3.22 -13.59
C ALA A 27 1.12 -2.48 -14.93
N MET A 28 2.18 -2.58 -15.73
CA MET A 28 2.24 -2.00 -17.06
C MET A 28 1.22 -2.63 -18.01
N ALA A 29 1.09 -3.96 -18.01
CA ALA A 29 0.11 -4.66 -18.83
C ALA A 29 -1.32 -4.25 -18.47
N ALA A 30 -1.63 -4.09 -17.18
CA ALA A 30 -2.94 -3.66 -16.71
C ALA A 30 -3.27 -2.21 -17.11
N HIS A 31 -2.28 -1.33 -17.26
CA HIS A 31 -2.51 0.04 -17.76
C HIS A 31 -3.00 0.07 -19.22
N GLY A 32 -2.84 -1.03 -19.96
CA GLY A 32 -3.43 -1.21 -21.29
C GLY A 32 -3.06 -0.09 -22.26
N ALA A 33 -4.07 0.46 -22.94
CA ALA A 33 -3.89 1.50 -23.96
C ALA A 33 -3.27 2.80 -23.39
N ALA A 34 -3.56 3.14 -22.13
CA ALA A 34 -3.01 4.35 -21.50
C ALA A 34 -1.47 4.30 -21.34
N LEU A 35 -0.85 3.12 -21.48
CA LEU A 35 0.60 2.98 -21.49
C LEU A 35 1.22 3.58 -22.77
N PHE A 36 0.49 3.59 -23.89
CA PHE A 36 0.97 4.09 -25.18
C PHE A 36 0.73 5.61 -25.34
N ASP A 37 -0.34 6.12 -24.73
CA ASP A 37 -0.66 7.55 -24.67
C ASP A 37 -0.34 8.15 -23.28
N PHE A 38 0.77 7.73 -22.68
CA PHE A 38 1.09 7.95 -21.26
C PHE A 38 1.13 9.41 -20.81
N THR A 39 1.34 10.34 -21.74
CA THR A 39 1.41 11.79 -21.47
C THR A 39 0.08 12.52 -21.62
N THR A 40 -0.92 11.89 -22.23
CA THR A 40 -2.18 12.51 -22.62
C THR A 40 -3.40 11.76 -22.13
N ALA A 41 -3.30 10.45 -21.93
CA ALA A 41 -4.36 9.59 -21.42
C ALA A 41 -4.09 9.18 -19.96
N ILE A 42 -5.17 9.06 -19.19
CA ILE A 42 -5.16 8.43 -17.87
C ILE A 42 -6.04 7.17 -17.89
N PRO A 43 -5.71 6.13 -17.10
CA PRO A 43 -6.63 5.01 -16.90
C PRO A 43 -7.93 5.46 -16.22
N GLY A 44 -9.05 4.94 -16.70
CA GLY A 44 -10.38 5.18 -16.16
C GLY A 44 -11.36 5.75 -17.18
N ASP A 45 -12.65 5.58 -16.91
CA ASP A 45 -13.73 6.14 -17.71
C ASP A 45 -13.88 7.64 -17.44
N GLY A 46 -13.98 8.42 -18.52
CA GLY A 46 -14.09 9.89 -18.48
C GLY A 46 -15.42 10.38 -17.91
N TRP A 47 -16.43 9.51 -17.81
CA TRP A 47 -17.73 9.81 -17.19
C TRP A 47 -17.83 9.32 -15.74
N SER A 48 -16.75 8.75 -15.20
CA SER A 48 -16.68 8.23 -13.85
C SER A 48 -15.73 9.08 -13.00
N ASP A 49 -14.95 8.45 -12.13
CA ASP A 49 -14.16 9.09 -11.08
C ASP A 49 -12.81 9.61 -11.58
N ALA A 50 -12.32 9.13 -12.72
CA ALA A 50 -11.00 9.44 -13.26
C ALA A 50 -10.71 10.96 -13.39
N PRO A 51 -11.63 11.80 -13.94
CA PRO A 51 -11.40 13.24 -14.01
C PRO A 51 -11.26 13.89 -12.63
N THR A 52 -11.99 13.40 -11.64
CA THR A 52 -11.89 13.90 -10.26
C THR A 52 -10.54 13.55 -9.65
N LYS A 53 -9.99 12.35 -9.91
CA LYS A 53 -8.70 11.96 -9.32
C LYS A 53 -7.51 12.68 -9.93
N ILE A 54 -7.53 12.96 -11.24
CA ILE A 54 -6.47 13.80 -11.83
C ILE A 54 -6.59 15.27 -11.35
N TRP A 55 -7.82 15.77 -11.15
CA TRP A 55 -8.05 17.07 -10.55
C TRP A 55 -7.52 17.13 -9.10
N GLU A 56 -7.74 16.08 -8.30
CA GLU A 56 -7.19 15.95 -6.96
C GLU A 56 -5.65 15.98 -6.96
N ALA A 57 -5.00 15.30 -7.90
CA ALA A 57 -3.54 15.31 -8.04
C ALA A 57 -3.01 16.71 -8.39
N TRP A 58 -3.68 17.42 -9.29
CA TRP A 58 -3.37 18.82 -9.60
C TRP A 58 -3.58 19.74 -8.41
N TRP A 59 -4.70 19.58 -7.70
CA TRP A 59 -5.02 20.38 -6.52
C TRP A 59 -4.02 20.13 -5.39
N ALA A 60 -3.56 18.89 -5.22
CA ALA A 60 -2.48 18.55 -4.30
C ALA A 60 -1.18 19.28 -4.67
N HIS A 61 -0.78 19.27 -5.94
CA HIS A 61 0.40 20.02 -6.39
C HIS A 61 0.27 21.50 -6.05
N ARG A 62 -0.81 22.13 -6.51
CA ARG A 62 -1.05 23.55 -6.29
C ARG A 62 -1.08 23.91 -4.81
N SER A 63 -1.84 23.17 -4.01
CA SER A 63 -1.99 23.49 -2.59
C SER A 63 -0.66 23.40 -1.85
N ILE A 64 0.12 22.34 -2.11
CA ILE A 64 1.37 22.07 -1.40
C ILE A 64 2.49 23.01 -1.86
N PHE A 65 2.65 23.18 -3.17
CA PHE A 65 3.82 23.85 -3.75
C PHE A 65 3.59 25.32 -4.13
N GLU A 66 2.36 25.71 -4.46
CA GLU A 66 2.04 27.10 -4.82
C GLU A 66 1.44 27.86 -3.63
N ASP A 67 0.47 27.25 -2.92
CA ASP A 67 -0.24 27.90 -1.82
C ASP A 67 0.42 27.65 -0.44
N GLY A 68 1.34 26.69 -0.32
CA GLY A 68 2.03 26.36 0.94
C GLY A 68 1.12 25.75 2.03
N ARG A 69 0.04 25.07 1.64
CA ARG A 69 -0.97 24.51 2.55
C ARG A 69 -1.34 23.07 2.21
N LEU A 70 -1.92 22.37 3.18
CA LEU A 70 -2.47 21.04 2.93
C LEU A 70 -3.69 21.11 1.98
N PRO A 71 -3.86 20.15 1.07
CA PRO A 71 -4.95 20.12 0.09
C PRO A 71 -6.30 19.68 0.69
N LEU A 72 -6.65 20.18 1.88
CA LEU A 72 -7.83 19.80 2.65
C LEU A 72 -8.98 20.81 2.55
N TRP A 73 -8.81 21.90 1.79
CA TRP A 73 -9.80 22.97 1.67
C TRP A 73 -9.84 23.52 0.25
N THR A 74 -11.03 23.67 -0.34
CA THR A 74 -11.20 24.24 -1.69
C THR A 74 -12.44 25.14 -1.78
N ASP A 75 -12.36 26.16 -2.63
CA ASP A 75 -13.42 27.09 -3.02
C ASP A 75 -13.92 26.83 -4.46
N ARG A 76 -13.35 25.85 -5.16
CA ARG A 76 -13.58 25.62 -6.60
C ARG A 76 -14.73 24.67 -6.93
N ILE A 77 -15.08 23.76 -6.02
CA ILE A 77 -16.10 22.73 -6.27
C ILE A 77 -17.51 23.19 -5.86
N ARG A 78 -17.62 24.04 -4.82
CA ARG A 78 -18.91 24.47 -4.26
C ARG A 78 -19.10 26.00 -4.31
N HIS A 79 -18.60 26.64 -5.36
CA HIS A 79 -18.68 28.09 -5.48
C HIS A 79 -20.13 28.61 -5.34
N PRO A 80 -20.39 29.68 -4.56
CA PRO A 80 -19.42 30.59 -3.92
C PRO A 80 -18.84 30.12 -2.58
N ASP A 81 -19.34 29.02 -2.04
CA ASP A 81 -18.93 28.52 -0.74
C ASP A 81 -17.62 27.74 -0.83
N ALA A 82 -16.70 28.04 0.09
CA ALA A 82 -15.54 27.21 0.32
C ALA A 82 -15.86 26.10 1.34
N GLY A 83 -15.06 25.04 1.33
CA GLY A 83 -15.22 23.99 2.33
C GLY A 83 -14.10 22.98 2.37
N ALA A 84 -14.20 22.10 3.36
CA ALA A 84 -13.31 20.96 3.50
C ALA A 84 -13.40 20.06 2.26
N LEU A 85 -12.23 19.67 1.75
CA LEU A 85 -12.07 18.74 0.65
C LEU A 85 -11.65 17.38 1.21
N PHE A 86 -12.51 16.38 1.01
CA PHE A 86 -12.14 15.00 1.24
C PHE A 86 -11.42 14.47 0.00
N MET A 87 -10.11 14.25 0.11
CA MET A 87 -9.34 13.61 -0.96
C MET A 87 -9.55 12.11 -0.88
N SER A 88 -9.98 11.53 -1.99
CA SER A 88 -10.30 10.11 -2.07
C SER A 88 -9.09 9.22 -2.32
N GLY A 89 -7.99 9.78 -2.85
CA GLY A 89 -6.71 9.10 -3.02
C GLY A 89 -5.52 9.95 -2.61
N PRO A 90 -5.40 10.39 -1.35
CA PRO A 90 -4.41 11.40 -0.94
C PRO A 90 -2.96 10.93 -1.15
N LEU A 91 -2.67 9.64 -1.01
CA LEU A 91 -1.31 9.10 -1.27
C LEU A 91 -0.99 9.02 -2.77
N LEU A 92 -1.97 8.68 -3.60
CA LEU A 92 -1.84 8.70 -5.06
C LEU A 92 -1.60 10.14 -5.54
N SER A 93 -2.50 11.05 -5.14
CA SER A 93 -2.46 12.47 -5.49
C SER A 93 -1.23 13.17 -4.93
N GLY A 94 -0.78 12.82 -3.72
CA GLY A 94 0.45 13.35 -3.13
C GLY A 94 1.70 12.92 -3.89
N LEU A 95 1.82 11.65 -4.27
CA LEU A 95 2.95 11.20 -5.09
C LEU A 95 2.92 11.86 -6.49
N ALA A 96 1.75 11.98 -7.09
CA ALA A 96 1.59 12.66 -8.38
C ALA A 96 1.95 14.15 -8.27
N ALA A 97 1.57 14.81 -7.18
CA ALA A 97 1.94 16.19 -6.91
C ALA A 97 3.47 16.37 -6.83
N LEU A 98 4.18 15.49 -6.12
CA LEU A 98 5.65 15.53 -6.04
C LEU A 98 6.33 15.39 -7.41
N LEU A 99 5.75 14.58 -8.31
CA LEU A 99 6.32 14.29 -9.63
C LEU A 99 5.93 15.31 -10.71
N THR A 100 4.83 16.03 -10.51
CA THR A 100 4.26 16.98 -11.48
C THR A 100 5.27 18.02 -12.00
N PRO A 101 6.14 18.64 -11.17
CA PRO A 101 7.12 19.62 -11.65
C PRO A 101 8.15 19.07 -12.64
N VAL A 102 8.37 17.74 -12.64
CA VAL A 102 9.44 17.09 -13.42
C VAL A 102 8.91 16.54 -14.74
N VAL A 103 7.74 15.90 -14.71
CA VAL A 103 7.20 15.14 -15.85
C VAL A 103 5.84 15.66 -16.34
N GLY A 104 5.27 16.67 -15.70
CA GLY A 104 3.91 17.14 -15.95
C GLY A 104 2.86 16.29 -15.23
N LEU A 105 1.65 16.82 -15.14
CA LEU A 105 0.57 16.26 -14.32
C LEU A 105 0.14 14.84 -14.76
N VAL A 106 -0.13 14.65 -16.05
CA VAL A 106 -0.64 13.36 -16.57
C VAL A 106 0.38 12.22 -16.40
N PRO A 107 1.65 12.38 -16.84
CA PRO A 107 2.69 11.37 -16.55
C PRO A 107 2.91 11.14 -15.05
N ALA A 108 2.87 12.19 -14.24
CA ALA A 108 3.03 12.07 -12.80
C ALA A 108 1.91 11.23 -12.15
N TYR A 109 0.67 11.44 -12.57
CA TYR A 109 -0.47 10.63 -12.14
C TYR A 109 -0.29 9.16 -12.54
N ASN A 110 0.04 8.89 -13.81
CA ASN A 110 0.22 7.53 -14.32
C ASN A 110 1.41 6.81 -13.67
N LEU A 111 2.53 7.49 -13.43
CA LEU A 111 3.68 6.93 -12.70
C LEU A 111 3.32 6.60 -11.26
N SER A 112 2.52 7.46 -10.61
CA SER A 112 2.06 7.23 -9.25
C SER A 112 1.14 6.02 -9.19
N LEU A 113 0.22 5.89 -10.14
CA LEU A 113 -0.67 4.73 -10.23
C LEU A 113 0.10 3.43 -10.49
N LEU A 114 1.04 3.43 -11.44
CA LEU A 114 1.96 2.31 -11.69
C LEU A 114 2.74 1.92 -10.43
N PHE A 115 3.25 2.91 -9.69
CA PHE A 115 3.99 2.69 -8.46
C PHE A 115 3.13 1.99 -7.41
N TRP A 116 1.93 2.50 -7.11
CA TRP A 116 1.04 1.90 -6.12
C TRP A 116 0.49 0.54 -6.57
N MET A 117 0.30 0.32 -7.87
CA MET A 117 -0.05 -0.99 -8.43
C MET A 117 1.08 -2.02 -8.22
N THR A 118 2.29 -1.65 -8.61
CA THR A 118 3.50 -2.47 -8.48
C THR A 118 3.78 -2.81 -7.02
N LEU A 119 3.74 -1.80 -6.15
CA LEU A 119 4.02 -1.96 -4.73
C LEU A 119 3.05 -2.95 -4.08
N GLY A 120 1.77 -2.90 -4.48
CA GLY A 120 0.76 -3.84 -4.00
C GLY A 120 0.99 -5.28 -4.46
N ALA A 121 1.27 -5.47 -5.74
CA ALA A 121 1.56 -6.81 -6.27
C ALA A 121 2.84 -7.39 -5.64
N PHE A 122 3.88 -6.57 -5.48
CA PHE A 122 5.12 -6.97 -4.84
C PHE A 122 4.92 -7.33 -3.36
N GLY A 123 4.13 -6.54 -2.63
CA GLY A 123 3.74 -6.83 -1.25
C GLY A 123 3.06 -8.19 -1.10
N THR A 124 2.09 -8.48 -1.98
CA THR A 124 1.40 -9.78 -1.99
C THR A 124 2.36 -10.92 -2.31
N TYR A 125 3.24 -10.75 -3.30
CA TYR A 125 4.26 -11.74 -3.63
C TYR A 125 5.13 -12.07 -2.41
N LEU A 126 5.63 -11.05 -1.69
CA LEU A 126 6.46 -11.25 -0.50
C LEU A 126 5.72 -11.97 0.61
N LEU A 127 4.47 -11.58 0.87
CA LEU A 127 3.63 -12.22 1.88
C LEU A 127 3.37 -13.68 1.55
N ALA A 128 2.89 -13.97 0.35
CA ALA A 128 2.56 -15.32 -0.08
C ALA A 128 3.80 -16.22 -0.14
N GLN A 129 4.92 -15.75 -0.71
CA GLN A 129 6.18 -16.48 -0.72
C GLN A 129 6.64 -16.82 0.71
N ARG A 130 6.44 -15.91 1.68
CA ARG A 130 6.78 -16.17 3.08
C ARG A 130 5.87 -17.23 3.71
N LEU A 131 4.59 -17.20 3.42
CA LEU A 131 3.62 -18.15 3.98
C LEU A 131 3.79 -19.55 3.39
N THR A 132 3.97 -19.67 2.08
CA THR A 132 4.04 -20.96 1.38
C THR A 132 5.46 -21.51 1.26
N GLY A 133 6.48 -20.64 1.26
CA GLY A 133 7.86 -21.00 0.88
C GLY A 133 8.07 -21.11 -0.63
N ASP A 134 7.03 -20.93 -1.44
CA ASP A 134 7.03 -21.12 -2.89
C ASP A 134 6.95 -19.77 -3.62
N ARG A 135 7.86 -19.57 -4.58
CA ARG A 135 7.93 -18.35 -5.39
C ARG A 135 6.77 -18.24 -6.37
N VAL A 136 6.40 -19.33 -7.03
CA VAL A 136 5.31 -19.38 -8.01
C VAL A 136 3.99 -19.11 -7.32
N ALA A 137 3.75 -19.70 -6.14
CA ALA A 137 2.58 -19.40 -5.32
C ALA A 137 2.52 -17.89 -4.98
N GLY A 138 3.67 -17.26 -4.73
CA GLY A 138 3.78 -15.82 -4.56
C GLY A 138 3.33 -15.02 -5.78
N LEU A 139 3.77 -15.42 -6.98
CA LEU A 139 3.40 -14.75 -8.24
C LEU A 139 1.90 -14.89 -8.53
N VAL A 140 1.36 -16.10 -8.34
CA VAL A 140 -0.08 -16.38 -8.51
C VAL A 140 -0.92 -15.57 -7.53
N ALA A 141 -0.50 -15.46 -6.27
CA ALA A 141 -1.17 -14.65 -5.27
C ALA A 141 -1.15 -13.15 -5.63
N ALA A 142 -0.02 -12.63 -6.12
CA ALA A 142 0.09 -11.25 -6.57
C ALA A 142 -0.87 -10.95 -7.74
N MET A 143 -0.94 -11.86 -8.72
CA MET A 143 -1.86 -11.78 -9.84
C MET A 143 -3.32 -11.79 -9.35
N GLY A 144 -3.69 -12.77 -8.52
CA GLY A 144 -5.05 -12.93 -8.03
C GLY A 144 -5.54 -11.81 -7.11
N TYR A 145 -4.67 -11.24 -6.28
CA TYR A 145 -5.05 -10.18 -5.35
C TYR A 145 -5.07 -8.80 -6.02
N ARG A 146 -3.92 -8.36 -6.54
CA ARG A 146 -3.74 -6.98 -7.00
C ARG A 146 -4.34 -6.75 -8.38
N PHE A 147 -4.41 -7.79 -9.21
CA PHE A 147 -4.99 -7.73 -10.54
C PHE A 147 -6.31 -8.52 -10.62
N SER A 148 -7.01 -8.64 -9.49
CA SER A 148 -8.38 -9.17 -9.48
C SER A 148 -9.30 -8.32 -10.35
N PRO A 149 -10.36 -8.92 -10.95
CA PRO A 149 -11.35 -8.17 -11.72
C PRO A 149 -11.95 -7.00 -10.94
N PHE A 150 -12.12 -7.15 -9.62
CA PHE A 150 -12.60 -6.09 -8.73
C PHE A 150 -11.66 -4.88 -8.72
N VAL A 151 -10.36 -5.09 -8.46
CA VAL A 151 -9.39 -3.98 -8.43
C VAL A 151 -9.25 -3.34 -9.81
N LEU A 152 -9.20 -4.15 -10.87
CA LEU A 152 -9.08 -3.64 -12.24
C LEU A 152 -10.30 -2.80 -12.63
N ALA A 153 -11.51 -3.29 -12.38
CA ALA A 153 -12.74 -2.59 -12.75
C ALA A 153 -12.87 -1.24 -12.02
N TYR A 154 -12.56 -1.18 -10.73
CA TYR A 154 -12.71 0.06 -9.98
C TYR A 154 -11.53 1.02 -10.17
N VAL A 155 -10.29 0.54 -10.02
CA VAL A 155 -9.09 1.41 -10.06
C VAL A 155 -8.77 1.86 -11.48
N LEU A 156 -8.81 0.93 -12.45
CA LEU A 156 -8.44 1.23 -13.84
C LEU A 156 -9.64 1.42 -14.77
N GLY A 157 -10.78 0.79 -14.47
CA GLY A 157 -12.01 0.95 -15.25
C GLY A 157 -12.76 2.23 -14.88
N SER A 158 -13.09 2.43 -13.60
CA SER A 158 -13.77 3.65 -13.12
C SER A 158 -12.80 4.79 -12.78
N GLY A 159 -11.52 4.50 -12.59
CA GLY A 159 -10.52 5.50 -12.17
C GLY A 159 -10.60 5.86 -10.68
N THR A 160 -11.16 4.99 -9.84
CA THR A 160 -11.26 5.24 -8.39
C THR A 160 -9.90 5.07 -7.70
N ALA A 161 -9.46 6.09 -6.97
CA ALA A 161 -8.16 6.08 -6.29
C ALA A 161 -8.24 5.42 -4.89
N GLU A 162 -9.43 5.30 -4.33
CA GLU A 162 -9.73 4.79 -2.98
C GLU A 162 -9.25 3.36 -2.78
N LEU A 163 -9.22 2.56 -3.85
CA LEU A 163 -8.81 1.16 -3.78
C LEU A 163 -7.32 0.96 -4.11
N THR A 164 -6.59 2.02 -4.43
CA THR A 164 -5.13 1.93 -4.62
C THR A 164 -4.43 1.52 -3.33
N GLY A 165 -4.98 1.94 -2.17
CA GLY A 165 -4.50 1.60 -0.83
C GLY A 165 -4.57 0.11 -0.48
N LEU A 166 -5.40 -0.70 -1.17
CA LEU A 166 -5.41 -2.15 -0.98
C LEU A 166 -4.04 -2.78 -1.21
N GLY A 167 -3.20 -2.17 -2.06
CA GLY A 167 -1.83 -2.64 -2.29
C GLY A 167 -0.93 -2.57 -1.04
N LEU A 168 -1.25 -1.74 -0.05
CA LEU A 168 -0.40 -1.53 1.11
C LEU A 168 -0.61 -2.57 2.21
N LEU A 169 -1.81 -3.16 2.26
CA LEU A 169 -2.17 -4.14 3.27
C LEU A 169 -1.27 -5.40 3.23
N PRO A 170 -0.96 -6.01 2.07
CA PRO A 170 -0.03 -7.14 2.03
C PRO A 170 1.36 -6.85 2.60
N LEU A 171 1.90 -5.64 2.40
CA LEU A 171 3.17 -5.22 3.00
C LEU A 171 3.06 -5.11 4.52
N ALA A 172 2.01 -4.46 5.02
CA ALA A 172 1.73 -4.40 6.45
C ALA A 172 1.69 -5.81 7.08
N LEU A 173 0.98 -6.74 6.46
CA LEU A 173 0.86 -8.12 6.93
C LEU A 173 2.17 -8.91 6.84
N PHE A 174 2.98 -8.67 5.79
CA PHE A 174 4.29 -9.29 5.66
C PHE A 174 5.21 -8.91 6.83
N TYR A 175 5.31 -7.62 7.15
CA TYR A 175 6.14 -7.14 8.25
C TYR A 175 5.56 -7.53 9.62
N LEU A 176 4.23 -7.55 9.77
CA LEU A 176 3.58 -8.00 10.99
C LEU A 176 3.85 -9.49 11.25
N HIS A 177 3.72 -10.32 10.22
CA HIS A 177 4.04 -11.75 10.32
C HIS A 177 5.53 -11.98 10.62
N ARG A 178 6.43 -11.19 10.02
CA ARG A 178 7.86 -11.26 10.31
C ARG A 178 8.19 -10.83 11.74
N SER A 179 7.55 -9.79 12.25
CA SER A 179 7.77 -9.30 13.60
C SER A 179 7.21 -10.23 14.67
N ALA A 180 6.05 -10.84 14.44
CA ALA A 180 5.42 -11.80 15.37
C ALA A 180 6.26 -13.06 15.56
N LEU A 181 6.88 -13.56 14.49
CA LEU A 181 7.75 -14.75 14.55
C LEU A 181 9.19 -14.42 14.94
N GLY A 182 9.74 -13.30 14.46
CA GLY A 182 11.15 -12.96 14.72
C GLY A 182 11.40 -12.10 15.97
N GLY A 183 10.35 -11.57 16.60
CA GLY A 183 10.45 -10.63 17.74
C GLY A 183 11.10 -9.29 17.41
N CYS A 184 11.29 -8.98 16.13
CA CYS A 184 11.99 -7.79 15.68
C CYS A 184 11.09 -6.54 15.76
N VAL A 185 11.42 -5.61 16.66
CA VAL A 185 10.72 -4.33 16.81
C VAL A 185 10.73 -3.50 15.53
N ARG A 186 11.84 -3.50 14.79
CA ARG A 186 11.96 -2.81 13.50
C ARG A 186 10.88 -3.25 12.51
N ASP A 187 10.58 -4.55 12.49
CA ASP A 187 9.57 -5.10 11.60
C ASP A 187 8.16 -4.76 12.09
N GLY A 188 7.99 -4.65 13.41
CA GLY A 188 6.78 -4.08 14.01
C GLY A 188 6.54 -2.64 13.57
N VAL A 189 7.57 -1.79 13.64
CA VAL A 189 7.48 -0.38 13.18
C VAL A 189 7.11 -0.31 11.70
N TRP A 190 7.77 -1.08 10.84
CA TRP A 190 7.42 -1.11 9.41
C TRP A 190 5.99 -1.60 9.16
N ALA A 191 5.52 -2.61 9.90
CA ALA A 191 4.13 -3.05 9.82
C ALA A 191 3.17 -1.89 10.15
N GLY A 192 3.44 -1.15 11.23
CA GLY A 192 2.61 -0.02 11.62
C GLY A 192 2.64 1.15 10.63
N VAL A 193 3.80 1.44 10.02
CA VAL A 193 3.92 2.44 8.95
C VAL A 193 3.05 2.07 7.74
N TRP A 194 3.11 0.83 7.27
CA TRP A 194 2.30 0.38 6.13
C TRP A 194 0.81 0.31 6.47
N MET A 195 0.45 -0.09 7.70
CA MET A 195 -0.93 -0.01 8.17
C MET A 195 -1.43 1.43 8.17
N ALA A 196 -0.69 2.36 8.76
CA ALA A 196 -1.07 3.76 8.77
C ALA A 196 -1.16 4.37 7.35
N ALA A 197 -0.23 4.02 6.46
CA ALA A 197 -0.33 4.40 5.06
C ALA A 197 -1.59 3.85 4.39
N THR A 198 -2.00 2.62 4.73
CA THR A 198 -3.26 2.03 4.27
C THR A 198 -4.47 2.82 4.79
N LEU A 199 -4.44 3.25 6.06
CA LEU A 199 -5.48 4.07 6.66
C LEU A 199 -5.61 5.44 5.98
N VAL A 200 -4.48 6.12 5.74
CA VAL A 200 -4.43 7.42 5.06
C VAL A 200 -4.88 7.29 3.61
N SER A 201 -4.55 6.19 2.94
CA SER A 201 -4.89 6.01 1.53
C SER A 201 -6.38 5.97 1.26
N SER A 202 -7.18 5.42 2.19
CA SER A 202 -8.62 5.24 1.99
C SER A 202 -9.32 4.85 3.29
N ALA A 203 -10.39 5.57 3.62
CA ALA A 203 -11.23 5.28 4.76
C ALA A 203 -11.89 3.88 4.69
N TYR A 204 -12.21 3.40 3.47
CA TYR A 204 -12.78 2.06 3.29
C TYR A 204 -11.77 0.96 3.61
N VAL A 205 -10.54 1.11 3.09
CA VAL A 205 -9.47 0.13 3.32
C VAL A 205 -8.97 0.21 4.76
N ALA A 206 -9.00 1.39 5.38
CA ALA A 206 -8.77 1.60 6.80
C ALA A 206 -9.69 0.70 7.66
N ALA A 207 -11.00 0.79 7.43
CA ALA A 207 -11.99 0.03 8.19
C ALA A 207 -11.79 -1.48 8.04
N LEU A 208 -11.54 -1.95 6.81
CA LEU A 208 -11.24 -3.37 6.54
C LEU A 208 -9.94 -3.82 7.20
N THR A 209 -8.90 -2.98 7.20
CA THR A 209 -7.62 -3.28 7.84
C THR A 209 -7.78 -3.38 9.35
N VAL A 210 -8.50 -2.45 9.97
CA VAL A 210 -8.80 -2.49 11.41
C VAL A 210 -9.59 -3.76 11.75
N ALA A 211 -10.65 -4.07 11.00
CA ALA A 211 -11.42 -5.29 11.19
C ALA A 211 -10.55 -6.55 11.06
N PHE A 212 -9.70 -6.61 10.04
CA PHE A 212 -8.76 -7.72 9.85
C PHE A 212 -7.77 -7.84 11.01
N CYS A 213 -7.21 -6.73 11.51
CA CYS A 213 -6.33 -6.74 12.67
C CYS A 213 -7.04 -7.17 13.95
N CYS A 214 -8.29 -6.73 14.16
CA CYS A 214 -9.12 -7.16 15.28
C CYS A 214 -9.43 -8.66 15.26
N LEU A 215 -9.35 -9.33 14.11
CA LEU A 215 -9.49 -10.78 14.00
C LEU A 215 -8.13 -11.50 14.12
N LEU A 216 -7.11 -11.01 13.41
CA LEU A 216 -5.80 -11.64 13.34
C LEU A 216 -5.04 -11.58 14.67
N ILE A 217 -5.11 -10.46 15.38
CA ILE A 217 -4.37 -10.27 16.64
C ILE A 217 -4.88 -11.26 17.71
N PRO A 218 -6.20 -11.37 17.98
CA PRO A 218 -6.73 -12.41 18.86
C PRO A 218 -6.44 -13.83 18.38
N TYR A 219 -6.54 -14.10 17.08
CA TYR A 219 -6.21 -15.42 16.53
C TYR A 219 -4.76 -15.83 16.86
N VAL A 220 -3.81 -14.91 16.66
CA VAL A 220 -2.39 -15.12 16.99
C VAL A 220 -2.20 -15.25 18.52
N LEU A 221 -2.89 -14.42 19.32
CA LEU A 221 -2.88 -14.48 20.80
C LEU A 221 -3.43 -15.81 21.34
N LEU A 222 -4.47 -16.37 20.72
CA LEU A 222 -5.15 -17.59 21.16
C LEU A 222 -4.43 -18.86 20.71
N ILE A 223 -3.88 -18.88 19.49
CA ILE A 223 -3.18 -20.05 18.94
C ILE A 223 -1.74 -20.14 19.43
N GLY A 224 -1.07 -19.01 19.62
CA GLY A 224 0.23 -18.96 20.29
C GLY A 224 0.20 -19.54 21.71
N ARG A 225 -1.00 -19.69 22.30
CA ARG A 225 -1.23 -20.32 23.60
C ARG A 225 -1.63 -21.80 23.56
N ARG A 226 -1.99 -22.38 22.40
CA ARG A 226 -2.75 -23.67 22.37
C ARG A 226 -2.26 -24.80 21.46
N ARG A 227 -1.25 -24.66 20.59
CA ARG A 227 -0.86 -25.77 19.68
C ARG A 227 0.56 -26.33 19.92
N PRO A 228 0.70 -27.58 20.42
CA PRO A 228 1.95 -28.33 20.42
C PRO A 228 2.20 -29.08 19.08
N ALA A 229 3.46 -29.05 18.64
CA ALA A 229 4.20 -30.01 17.79
C ALA A 229 3.70 -30.44 16.39
N ALA A 230 2.41 -30.69 16.13
CA ALA A 230 2.00 -31.45 14.92
C ALA A 230 1.99 -30.66 13.59
N TYR A 231 1.88 -29.32 13.61
CA TYR A 231 1.94 -28.46 12.42
C TYR A 231 3.38 -28.18 11.95
N TRP A 232 4.38 -28.60 12.74
CA TRP A 232 5.76 -28.10 12.70
C TRP A 232 6.76 -29.01 11.98
N LEU A 233 6.31 -30.17 11.49
CA LEU A 233 7.14 -31.14 10.75
C LEU A 233 7.53 -30.72 9.33
N MET A 234 7.05 -29.58 8.82
CA MET A 234 7.28 -29.13 7.44
C MET A 234 8.28 -27.96 7.28
N ARG A 235 8.85 -27.40 8.36
CA ARG A 235 9.82 -26.28 8.27
C ARG A 235 10.92 -26.35 9.33
N ASP A 236 12.17 -26.26 8.90
CA ASP A 236 13.43 -26.28 9.68
C ASP A 236 13.62 -25.12 10.68
N THR A 237 12.57 -24.40 11.06
CA THR A 237 12.65 -23.31 12.04
C THR A 237 12.37 -23.84 13.44
N PRO A 238 13.24 -23.56 14.43
CA PRO A 238 13.07 -24.05 15.80
C PRO A 238 11.77 -23.55 16.43
N PRO A 239 11.25 -24.18 17.49
CA PRO A 239 10.01 -23.79 18.14
C PRO A 239 10.24 -22.43 18.83
N HIS A 240 9.66 -21.34 18.32
CA HIS A 240 9.78 -20.06 19.00
C HIS A 240 8.41 -19.42 19.23
N ALA A 241 8.20 -19.08 20.50
CA ALA A 241 7.09 -18.32 21.01
C ALA A 241 6.77 -17.12 20.12
N VAL A 242 5.50 -16.79 19.96
CA VAL A 242 5.10 -15.51 19.38
C VAL A 242 5.72 -14.40 20.25
N TYR A 243 6.59 -13.60 19.66
CA TYR A 243 7.33 -12.56 20.38
C TYR A 243 6.55 -11.25 20.36
N TRP A 244 5.95 -10.89 21.50
CA TRP A 244 5.01 -9.77 21.62
C TRP A 244 5.58 -8.38 21.38
N LYS A 245 6.91 -8.20 21.49
CA LYS A 245 7.57 -6.89 21.30
C LYS A 245 7.37 -6.32 19.88
N GLY A 246 7.35 -7.19 18.86
CA GLY A 246 7.13 -6.80 17.46
C GLY A 246 5.70 -6.33 17.19
N PRO A 247 4.67 -7.15 17.46
CA PRO A 247 3.27 -6.77 17.31
C PRO A 247 2.88 -5.53 18.14
N ALA A 248 3.37 -5.40 19.38
CA ALA A 248 3.12 -4.21 20.20
C ALA A 248 3.67 -2.93 19.55
N ALA A 249 4.86 -2.98 18.94
CA ALA A 249 5.42 -1.86 18.19
C ALA A 249 4.59 -1.52 16.94
N ALA A 250 4.03 -2.51 16.25
CA ALA A 250 3.12 -2.29 15.12
C ALA A 250 1.86 -1.55 15.54
N ILE A 251 1.22 -1.97 16.65
CA ILE A 251 0.03 -1.31 17.19
C ILE A 251 0.36 0.13 17.59
N GLY A 252 1.41 0.34 18.40
CA GLY A 252 1.80 1.68 18.85
C GLY A 252 2.12 2.62 17.70
N THR A 253 2.87 2.14 16.70
CA THR A 253 3.22 2.93 15.51
C THR A 253 1.98 3.24 14.67
N THR A 254 1.09 2.26 14.44
CA THR A 254 -0.15 2.48 13.69
C THR A 254 -1.01 3.55 14.36
N VAL A 255 -1.23 3.44 15.67
CA VAL A 255 -2.05 4.39 16.43
C VAL A 255 -1.42 5.79 16.39
N ALA A 256 -0.10 5.90 16.59
CA ALA A 256 0.60 7.18 16.51
C ALA A 256 0.43 7.84 15.13
N PHE A 257 0.62 7.10 14.04
CA PHE A 257 0.47 7.64 12.69
C PHE A 257 -0.99 7.85 12.29
N ALA A 258 -1.95 7.06 12.81
CA ALA A 258 -3.38 7.23 12.54
C ALA A 258 -4.00 8.41 13.34
N ALA A 259 -3.40 8.78 14.46
CA ALA A 259 -3.78 9.97 15.23
C ALA A 259 -3.38 11.28 14.51
N ILE A 260 -2.33 11.26 13.66
CA ILE A 260 -1.90 12.41 12.86
C ILE A 260 -3.00 12.91 11.90
N PRO A 261 -3.65 12.07 11.08
CA PRO A 261 -4.74 12.51 10.21
C PRO A 261 -6.03 12.82 10.98
N LEU A 262 -6.33 12.14 12.09
CA LEU A 262 -7.53 12.45 12.89
C LEU A 262 -7.45 13.83 13.55
N GLY A 263 -6.28 14.26 14.01
CA GLY A 263 -6.08 15.60 14.57
C GLY A 263 -6.09 16.74 13.54
N LEU A 264 -6.07 16.41 12.25
CA LEU A 264 -6.17 17.36 11.13
C LEU A 264 -7.54 17.35 10.44
N LEU A 265 -8.44 16.46 10.87
CA LEU A 265 -9.81 16.30 10.38
C LEU A 265 -10.87 16.94 11.31
N PHE A 266 -10.44 17.62 12.37
CA PHE A 266 -11.28 18.41 13.29
C PHE A 266 -10.73 19.82 13.46
#